data_AF-A0A853FG61-F1
#
_entry.id   AF-A0A853FG61-F1
#
_cell.length_a   1.000
_cell.length_b   1.000
_cell.length_c   1.000
_cell.angle_alpha   90.00
_cell.angle_beta   90.00
_cell.angle_gamma   90.00
#
_symmetry.space_group_name_H-M   'P 1'
#
loop_
_entity.id
_entity.type
_entity.pdbx_description
1 polymer ?
#
loop_
_entity_poly.entity_id
_entity_poly.type
_entity_poly.pdbx_seq_one_letter_code
_entity_poly.pdbx_strand_id
1 'polypeptide(L)'
;MMDSTSRYIDAHELKTWIHDDAELALLDVREHGQFGEDHLFFAVPLPYSELELQIGRLVPRQETRMVIYGDANTEPAVQASLRILRRLGYRCARMLKGGIQAWKDAGYATFAGVNLPSKTFGELAEHAYDTPRISANNLHTLLKDGKSNIVVLDGRPISEYRKMNIPGAICCPNGELALRIDALAPDPDTKIVINCAGRTRSIIGAQTLINLGIPNEVYALENGTQGWYLADLPLEHQSDRVYPETVNAGSLNAQRERAERLMARFGVATVSAGDVKAWLRDPARNVFLCDVRTEEEHEQGDLPALVQHTPGGQLIQATDQYIGVRKARIVLCDTDGVRAPVVASWLKQLGWDVSILRELQCLKDLPDPPRYAPALDRAREVKPGALASFMSLHPDAIVLDSRPSGQFRQESLRGATWVLRPTLIGQLSACQGRPVLLLGNNAGKLALLAADLEEAGHGDVHVCVVGGTDLRDSGLPLQANSDMPDGACIDYLFFVHDRHDGNKEAARRYLEWETNLVSQIDEQERGTFLIDV
;
A
#
# COMPACT_ATOMS: atom_id res chain seq x y z
N MET A 1 3.05 -26.73 29.40
CA MET A 1 3.75 -25.45 29.65
C MET A 1 4.76 -25.27 28.52
N MET A 2 4.41 -24.49 27.50
CA MET A 2 5.33 -24.13 26.42
C MET A 2 6.26 -23.03 26.91
N ASP A 3 7.54 -23.14 26.56
CA ASP A 3 8.59 -22.19 26.90
C ASP A 3 8.20 -20.76 26.47
N SER A 4 8.08 -19.85 27.45
CA SER A 4 7.67 -18.46 27.24
C SER A 4 8.62 -17.68 26.34
N THR A 5 9.86 -18.17 26.17
CA THR A 5 10.89 -17.56 25.29
C THR A 5 10.59 -17.75 23.81
N SER A 6 9.76 -18.73 23.42
CA SER A 6 9.41 -18.99 22.01
C SER A 6 8.35 -18.04 21.45
N ARG A 7 7.63 -17.32 22.33
CA ARG A 7 6.46 -16.52 21.96
C ARG A 7 6.77 -15.03 21.75
N TYR A 8 7.79 -14.55 22.43
CA TYR A 8 8.16 -13.14 22.44
C TYR A 8 9.55 -12.94 21.82
N ILE A 9 9.81 -11.70 21.43
CA ILE A 9 11.12 -11.16 21.03
C ILE A 9 11.25 -9.78 21.67
N ASP A 10 12.43 -9.40 22.14
CA ASP A 10 12.66 -8.03 22.64
C ASP A 10 13.11 -7.07 21.52
N ALA A 11 13.13 -5.78 21.81
CA ALA A 11 13.43 -4.75 20.82
C ALA A 11 14.86 -4.87 20.23
N HIS A 12 15.86 -5.25 21.02
CA HIS A 12 17.24 -5.35 20.54
C HIS A 12 17.44 -6.58 19.65
N GLU A 13 16.85 -7.71 20.04
CA GLU A 13 16.83 -8.92 19.21
C GLU A 13 16.08 -8.66 17.90
N LEU A 14 14.93 -7.98 17.94
CA LEU A 14 14.20 -7.59 16.72
C LEU A 14 15.03 -6.64 15.85
N LYS A 15 15.72 -5.65 16.42
CA LYS A 15 16.59 -4.74 15.65
C LYS A 15 17.69 -5.53 14.92
N THR A 16 18.26 -6.54 15.57
CA THR A 16 19.23 -7.46 14.95
C THR A 16 18.59 -8.24 13.81
N TRP A 17 17.40 -8.83 14.01
CA TRP A 17 16.69 -9.60 12.99
C TRP A 17 16.29 -8.77 11.78
N ILE A 18 15.95 -7.50 11.97
CA ILE A 18 15.64 -6.59 10.86
C ILE A 18 16.85 -6.50 9.94
N HIS A 19 18.06 -6.39 10.49
CA HIS A 19 19.25 -6.04 9.72
C HIS A 19 20.15 -7.21 9.31
N ASP A 20 19.85 -8.43 9.76
CA ASP A 20 20.54 -9.62 9.27
C ASP A 20 20.09 -10.04 7.85
N ASP A 21 20.71 -11.11 7.34
CA ASP A 21 20.49 -11.61 5.98
C ASP A 21 19.27 -12.53 5.83
N ALA A 22 18.62 -12.92 6.93
CA ALA A 22 17.48 -13.82 6.90
C ALA A 22 16.18 -13.08 6.60
N GLU A 23 15.22 -13.78 5.97
CA GLU A 23 13.90 -13.22 5.73
C GLU A 23 13.20 -12.84 7.05
N LEU A 24 12.43 -11.74 7.01
CA LEU A 24 11.63 -11.30 8.16
C LEU A 24 10.32 -10.66 7.66
N ALA A 25 9.21 -11.16 8.18
CA ALA A 25 7.93 -10.45 8.16
C ALA A 25 7.78 -9.65 9.47
N LEU A 26 7.81 -8.32 9.39
CA LEU A 26 7.54 -7.43 10.53
C LEU A 26 6.19 -6.77 10.33
N LEU A 27 5.17 -7.22 11.06
CA LEU A 27 3.79 -6.85 10.80
C LEU A 27 3.21 -6.01 11.96
N ASP A 28 2.67 -4.85 11.62
CA ASP A 28 1.86 -4.06 12.55
C ASP A 28 0.41 -4.50 12.42
N VAL A 29 -0.15 -5.07 13.50
CA VAL A 29 -1.53 -5.60 13.47
C VAL A 29 -2.58 -4.60 13.95
N ARG A 30 -2.19 -3.35 14.19
CA ARG A 30 -3.10 -2.25 14.50
C ARG A 30 -3.82 -1.77 13.24
N GLU A 31 -4.89 -1.00 13.43
CA GLU A 31 -5.67 -0.46 12.32
C GLU A 31 -4.89 0.62 11.55
N HIS A 32 -5.32 0.90 10.32
CA HIS A 32 -4.58 1.74 9.37
C HIS A 32 -4.21 3.12 9.93
N GLY A 33 -5.13 3.76 10.66
CA GLY A 33 -4.88 5.05 11.31
C GLY A 33 -3.78 4.95 12.36
N GLN A 34 -3.86 3.97 13.25
CA GLN A 34 -2.85 3.77 14.30
C GLN A 34 -1.46 3.45 13.73
N PHE A 35 -1.38 2.62 12.68
CA PHE A 35 -0.12 2.38 11.97
C PHE A 35 0.44 3.69 11.43
N GLY A 36 -0.37 4.45 10.69
CA GLY A 36 0.08 5.66 10.04
C GLY A 36 0.45 6.80 11.00
N GLU A 37 -0.04 6.79 12.24
CA GLU A 37 0.35 7.79 13.24
C GLU A 37 1.76 7.51 13.79
N ASP A 38 2.16 6.24 13.92
CA ASP A 38 3.40 5.88 14.59
C ASP A 38 3.74 4.39 14.41
N HIS A 39 4.78 4.05 13.64
CA HIS A 39 5.18 2.66 13.36
C HIS A 39 6.71 2.47 13.24
N LEU A 40 7.16 1.21 13.24
CA LEU A 40 8.58 0.85 12.99
C LEU A 40 8.94 1.04 11.51
N PHE A 41 10.17 1.45 11.19
CA PHE A 41 10.58 1.86 9.84
C PHE A 41 10.26 0.84 8.73
N PHE A 42 10.56 -0.45 8.97
CA PHE A 42 10.32 -1.55 8.02
C PHE A 42 9.04 -2.36 8.32
N ALA A 43 8.16 -1.85 9.17
CA ALA A 43 6.90 -2.53 9.46
C ALA A 43 5.94 -2.48 8.26
N VAL A 44 5.28 -3.61 8.01
CA VAL A 44 4.23 -3.76 7.01
C VAL A 44 2.87 -3.73 7.73
N PRO A 45 1.92 -2.88 7.31
CA PRO A 45 0.60 -2.84 7.92
C PRO A 45 -0.19 -4.09 7.55
N LEU A 46 -0.63 -4.86 8.56
CA LEU A 46 -1.59 -5.95 8.39
C LEU A 46 -2.56 -5.96 9.56
N PRO A 47 -3.60 -5.10 9.54
CA PRO A 47 -4.55 -4.98 10.63
C PRO A 47 -5.18 -6.33 11.01
N TYR A 48 -5.42 -6.53 12.31
CA TYR A 48 -6.13 -7.71 12.82
C TYR A 48 -7.48 -7.94 12.11
N SER A 49 -8.14 -6.86 11.69
CA SER A 49 -9.39 -6.89 10.92
C SER A 49 -9.28 -7.54 9.53
N GLU A 50 -8.06 -7.77 9.01
CA GLU A 50 -7.81 -8.33 7.67
C GLU A 50 -6.83 -9.51 7.64
N LEU A 51 -6.31 -9.89 8.80
CA LEU A 51 -5.17 -10.80 8.94
C LEU A 51 -5.28 -12.07 8.07
N GLU A 52 -6.34 -12.85 8.24
CA GLU A 52 -6.52 -14.12 7.52
C GLU A 52 -6.74 -13.94 6.02
N LEU A 53 -7.30 -12.80 5.62
CA LEU A 53 -7.62 -12.50 4.23
C LEU A 53 -6.36 -12.14 3.43
N GLN A 54 -5.36 -11.53 4.09
CA GLN A 54 -4.20 -10.94 3.42
C GLN A 54 -2.88 -11.65 3.74
N ILE A 55 -2.78 -12.42 4.85
CA ILE A 55 -1.51 -13.00 5.28
C ILE A 55 -0.87 -13.90 4.21
N GLY A 56 -1.66 -14.72 3.51
CA GLY A 56 -1.13 -15.61 2.47
C GLY A 56 -0.55 -14.86 1.27
N ARG A 57 -1.02 -13.65 0.99
CA ARG A 57 -0.48 -12.79 -0.06
C ARG A 57 0.79 -12.07 0.39
N LEU A 58 0.80 -11.56 1.62
CA LEU A 58 1.92 -10.77 2.15
C LEU A 58 3.09 -11.65 2.64
N VAL A 59 2.80 -12.86 3.12
CA VAL A 59 3.78 -13.81 3.70
C VAL A 59 3.43 -15.22 3.20
N PRO A 60 3.69 -15.55 1.92
CA PRO A 60 3.22 -16.80 1.33
C PRO A 60 3.80 -18.06 1.98
N ARG A 61 5.01 -17.98 2.56
CA ARG A 61 5.64 -19.10 3.25
C ARG A 61 5.29 -19.10 4.74
N GLN A 62 4.68 -20.18 5.21
CA GLN A 62 4.27 -20.36 6.61
C GLN A 62 5.45 -20.43 7.61
N GLU A 63 6.60 -20.95 7.19
CA GLU A 63 7.82 -21.03 8.02
C GLU A 63 8.64 -19.73 8.03
N THR A 64 8.09 -18.62 7.51
CA THR A 64 8.76 -17.31 7.53
C THR A 64 8.94 -16.85 8.96
N ARG A 65 10.17 -16.43 9.31
CA ARG A 65 10.46 -15.73 10.55
C ARG A 65 9.61 -14.46 10.60
N MET A 66 8.77 -14.36 11.62
CA MET A 66 7.74 -13.33 11.69
C MET A 66 7.67 -12.71 13.08
N VAL A 67 7.53 -11.39 13.12
CA VAL A 67 7.24 -10.63 14.32
C VAL A 67 6.01 -9.78 14.08
N ILE A 68 5.01 -9.95 14.93
CA ILE A 68 3.82 -9.09 14.97
C ILE A 68 3.92 -8.16 16.18
N TYR A 69 3.34 -6.97 16.07
CA TYR A 69 3.25 -6.06 17.20
C TYR A 69 2.05 -5.14 17.11
N GLY A 70 1.76 -4.51 18.25
CA GLY A 70 0.87 -3.37 18.35
C GLY A 70 1.39 -2.42 19.43
N ASP A 71 0.47 -1.82 20.16
CA ASP A 71 0.73 -0.93 21.28
C ASP A 71 0.09 -1.46 22.58
N ALA A 72 0.24 -0.71 23.67
CA ALA A 72 -0.28 -1.09 24.98
C ALA A 72 -1.82 -1.30 24.99
N ASN A 73 -2.56 -0.69 24.06
CA ASN A 73 -4.02 -0.76 24.00
C ASN A 73 -4.52 -1.90 23.10
N THR A 74 -3.64 -2.55 22.35
CA THR A 74 -3.98 -3.55 21.33
C THR A 74 -3.48 -4.95 21.66
N GLU A 75 -2.94 -5.17 22.87
CA GLU A 75 -2.45 -6.48 23.34
C GLU A 75 -3.45 -7.64 23.09
N PRO A 76 -4.77 -7.53 23.39
CA PRO A 76 -5.71 -8.61 23.08
C PRO A 76 -5.79 -8.96 21.59
N ALA A 77 -5.74 -7.95 20.71
CA ALA A 77 -5.74 -8.14 19.26
C ALA A 77 -4.42 -8.80 18.79
N VAL A 78 -3.27 -8.37 19.29
CA VAL A 78 -1.96 -8.98 18.99
C VAL A 78 -1.96 -10.47 19.41
N GLN A 79 -2.49 -10.78 20.58
CA GLN A 79 -2.60 -12.14 21.10
C GLN A 79 -3.54 -13.00 20.25
N ALA A 80 -4.68 -12.45 19.80
CA ALA A 80 -5.61 -13.10 18.88
C ALA A 80 -4.95 -13.36 17.52
N SER A 81 -4.28 -12.36 16.94
CA SER A 81 -3.51 -12.46 15.70
C SER A 81 -2.50 -13.59 15.75
N LEU A 82 -1.72 -13.71 16.83
CA LEU A 82 -0.76 -14.81 16.99
C LEU A 82 -1.43 -16.19 17.03
N ARG A 83 -2.59 -16.33 17.70
CA ARG A 83 -3.33 -17.61 17.73
C ARG A 83 -3.82 -17.99 16.34
N ILE A 84 -4.36 -17.03 15.60
CA ILE A 84 -4.83 -17.21 14.23
C ILE A 84 -3.67 -17.61 13.31
N LEU A 85 -2.55 -16.88 13.36
CA LEU A 85 -1.35 -17.20 12.59
C LEU A 85 -0.89 -18.63 12.83
N ARG A 86 -0.87 -19.09 14.10
CA ARG A 86 -0.53 -20.49 14.43
C ARG A 86 -1.53 -21.49 13.88
N ARG A 87 -2.83 -21.19 13.92
CA ARG A 87 -3.90 -22.02 13.31
C ARG A 87 -3.74 -22.11 11.79
N LEU A 88 -3.29 -21.02 11.16
CA LEU A 88 -2.97 -20.94 9.73
C LEU A 88 -1.60 -21.53 9.37
N GLY A 89 -0.85 -22.09 10.33
CA GLY A 89 0.43 -22.75 10.08
C GLY A 89 1.68 -21.88 10.27
N TYR A 90 1.55 -20.59 10.57
CA TYR A 90 2.68 -19.68 10.81
C TYR A 90 3.30 -19.91 12.20
N ARG A 91 4.12 -20.95 12.32
CA ARG A 91 4.70 -21.41 13.61
C ARG A 91 5.85 -20.53 14.09
N CYS A 92 6.52 -19.84 13.18
CA CYS A 92 7.66 -18.96 13.47
C CYS A 92 7.26 -17.52 13.89
N ALA A 93 5.95 -17.25 14.05
CA ALA A 93 5.45 -15.96 14.49
C ALA A 93 5.70 -15.71 15.99
N ARG A 94 6.25 -14.53 16.30
CA ARG A 94 6.51 -14.02 17.64
C ARG A 94 5.87 -12.64 17.83
N MET A 95 5.65 -12.23 19.08
CA MET A 95 5.18 -10.89 19.42
C MET A 95 6.32 -10.04 19.94
N LEU A 96 6.42 -8.79 19.50
CA LEU A 96 7.34 -7.83 20.12
C LEU A 96 6.91 -7.56 21.56
N LYS A 97 7.77 -7.93 22.51
CA LYS A 97 7.50 -7.77 23.95
C LYS A 97 7.38 -6.29 24.29
N GLY A 98 6.21 -5.89 24.81
CA GLY A 98 5.90 -4.49 25.13
C GLY A 98 5.57 -3.62 23.92
N GLY A 99 5.44 -4.22 22.72
CA GLY A 99 5.02 -3.54 21.50
C GLY A 99 5.91 -2.36 21.11
N ILE A 100 5.31 -1.40 20.41
CA ILE A 100 6.01 -0.18 19.95
C ILE A 100 6.53 0.68 21.11
N GLN A 101 5.94 0.62 22.30
CA GLN A 101 6.45 1.38 23.45
C GLN A 101 7.82 0.87 23.89
N ALA A 102 7.99 -0.45 23.99
CA ALA A 102 9.29 -1.03 24.33
C ALA A 102 10.37 -0.77 23.25
N TRP A 103 9.96 -0.62 21.98
CA TRP A 103 10.86 -0.20 20.90
C TRP A 103 11.40 1.21 21.13
N LYS A 104 10.52 2.15 21.49
CA LYS A 104 10.88 3.52 21.85
C LYS A 104 11.73 3.59 23.12
N ASP A 105 11.35 2.82 24.14
CA ASP A 105 12.09 2.77 25.42
C ASP A 105 13.52 2.21 25.23
N ALA A 106 13.73 1.38 24.20
CA ALA A 106 15.06 0.92 23.79
C ALA A 106 15.86 1.96 22.98
N GLY A 107 15.30 3.15 22.72
CA GLY A 107 15.94 4.26 22.03
C GLY A 107 15.85 4.20 20.51
N TYR A 108 15.02 3.32 19.94
CA TYR A 108 14.85 3.23 18.49
C TYR A 108 13.75 4.16 17.97
N ALA A 109 13.98 4.74 16.79
CA ALA A 109 13.04 5.64 16.14
C ALA A 109 11.75 4.94 15.69
N THR A 110 10.67 5.73 15.65
CA THR A 110 9.38 5.38 15.06
C THR A 110 8.89 6.53 14.19
N PHE A 111 7.96 6.25 13.30
CA PHE A 111 7.64 7.13 12.18
C PHE A 111 6.13 7.25 12.00
N ALA A 112 5.66 8.47 11.77
CA ALA A 112 4.35 8.71 11.18
C ALA A 112 4.40 8.55 9.66
N GLY A 113 3.24 8.50 9.01
CA GLY A 113 3.07 8.36 7.58
C GLY A 113 2.93 6.91 7.11
N VAL A 114 3.10 6.72 5.80
CA VAL A 114 3.00 5.40 5.15
C VAL A 114 4.06 5.29 4.07
N ASN A 115 4.45 4.06 3.74
CA ASN A 115 5.44 3.73 2.70
C ASN A 115 6.82 4.34 2.97
N LEU A 116 7.25 4.30 4.23
CA LEU A 116 8.43 4.99 4.74
C LEU A 116 9.73 4.60 4.02
N PRO A 117 10.04 3.31 3.78
CA PRO A 117 11.26 2.94 3.06
C PRO A 117 11.32 3.54 1.66
N SER A 118 10.22 3.49 0.89
CA SER A 118 10.14 4.04 -0.46
C SER A 118 10.29 5.56 -0.50
N LYS A 119 9.68 6.28 0.46
CA LYS A 119 9.79 7.75 0.54
C LYS A 119 11.18 8.19 0.97
N THR A 120 11.75 7.53 1.98
CA THR A 120 13.11 7.79 2.44
C THR A 120 14.13 7.53 1.33
N PHE A 121 13.92 6.47 0.55
CA PHE A 121 14.73 6.18 -0.63
C PHE A 121 14.62 7.29 -1.68
N GLY A 122 13.42 7.84 -1.93
CA GLY A 122 13.25 8.98 -2.82
C GLY A 122 14.13 10.17 -2.44
N GLU A 123 14.14 10.55 -1.17
CA GLU A 123 14.99 11.64 -0.67
C GLU A 123 16.50 11.30 -0.78
N LEU A 124 16.89 10.08 -0.43
CA LEU A 124 18.28 9.63 -0.58
C LEU A 124 18.73 9.65 -2.06
N ALA A 125 17.86 9.22 -2.97
CA ALA A 125 18.12 9.22 -4.41
C ALA A 125 18.28 10.63 -4.96
N GLU A 126 17.45 11.59 -4.55
CA GLU A 126 17.60 13.00 -4.93
C GLU A 126 18.98 13.53 -4.55
N HIS A 127 19.41 13.29 -3.30
CA HIS A 127 20.71 13.75 -2.82
C HIS A 127 21.89 13.07 -3.50
N ALA A 128 21.79 11.76 -3.74
CA ALA A 128 22.87 10.98 -4.33
C ALA A 128 23.08 11.28 -5.82
N TYR A 129 21.99 11.42 -6.58
CA TYR A 129 22.04 11.66 -8.02
C TYR A 129 22.03 13.15 -8.40
N ASP A 130 21.87 14.05 -7.43
CA ASP A 130 21.56 15.48 -7.63
C ASP A 130 20.46 15.67 -8.69
N THR A 131 19.34 14.95 -8.50
CA THR A 131 18.25 14.95 -9.47
C THR A 131 17.79 16.40 -9.76
N PRO A 132 17.81 16.86 -11.02
CA PRO A 132 17.46 18.23 -11.37
C PRO A 132 16.03 18.55 -10.98
N ARG A 133 15.81 19.80 -10.58
CA ARG A 133 14.57 20.25 -9.95
C ARG A 133 14.18 21.64 -10.45
N ILE A 134 12.87 21.88 -10.52
CA ILE A 134 12.29 23.17 -10.88
C ILE A 134 11.24 23.57 -9.87
N SER A 135 11.30 24.82 -9.39
CA SER A 135 10.32 25.36 -8.45
C SER A 135 8.97 25.61 -9.12
N ALA A 136 7.89 25.58 -8.32
CA ALA A 136 6.53 25.83 -8.82
C ALA A 136 6.40 27.19 -9.53
N ASN A 137 7.00 28.25 -8.98
CA ASN A 137 6.96 29.58 -9.59
C ASN A 137 7.72 29.64 -10.93
N ASN A 138 8.88 29.00 -11.03
CA ASN A 138 9.65 28.98 -12.27
C ASN A 138 8.91 28.20 -13.35
N LEU A 139 8.36 27.02 -13.02
CA LEU A 139 7.56 26.23 -13.95
C LEU A 139 6.32 27.02 -14.41
N HIS A 140 5.62 27.68 -13.49
CA HIS A 140 4.46 28.52 -13.83
C HIS A 140 4.79 29.64 -14.80
N THR A 141 5.94 30.31 -14.61
CA THR A 141 6.42 31.34 -15.56
C THR A 141 6.67 30.74 -16.94
N LEU A 142 7.31 29.56 -17.02
CA LEU A 142 7.55 28.88 -18.30
C LEU A 142 6.24 28.48 -19.00
N LEU A 143 5.28 27.94 -18.26
CA LEU A 143 3.96 27.57 -18.80
C LEU A 143 3.17 28.79 -19.30
N LYS A 144 3.32 29.95 -18.64
CA LYS A 144 2.66 31.20 -19.05
C LYS A 144 3.28 31.89 -20.26
N ASP A 145 4.58 31.74 -20.48
CA ASP A 145 5.27 32.34 -21.63
C ASP A 145 4.75 31.76 -22.97
N GLY A 146 4.21 30.53 -22.97
CA GLY A 146 3.56 29.90 -24.12
C GLY A 146 4.50 29.57 -25.30
N LYS A 147 5.77 29.99 -25.23
CA LYS A 147 6.83 29.69 -26.21
C LYS A 147 7.81 28.63 -25.70
N SER A 148 7.75 28.29 -24.41
CA SER A 148 8.60 27.26 -23.82
C SER A 148 8.19 25.88 -24.34
N ASN A 149 9.13 25.15 -24.94
CA ASN A 149 8.94 23.75 -25.34
C ASN A 149 9.05 22.85 -24.10
N ILE A 150 7.94 22.66 -23.40
CA ILE A 150 7.89 21.95 -22.11
C ILE A 150 6.67 21.02 -22.03
N VAL A 151 6.87 19.83 -21.48
CA VAL A 151 5.79 18.90 -21.12
C VAL A 151 5.85 18.61 -19.63
N VAL A 152 4.68 18.60 -18.98
CA VAL A 152 4.54 18.23 -17.57
C VAL A 152 3.85 16.87 -17.49
N LEU A 153 4.50 15.89 -16.88
CA LEU A 153 4.00 14.53 -16.73
C LEU A 153 3.69 14.25 -15.25
N ASP A 154 2.47 13.80 -14.96
CA ASP A 154 2.06 13.40 -13.60
C ASP A 154 2.31 11.91 -13.39
N GLY A 155 3.25 11.59 -12.50
CA GLY A 155 3.73 10.24 -12.23
C GLY A 155 2.81 9.37 -11.36
N ARG A 156 1.65 9.90 -10.94
CA ARG A 156 0.71 9.23 -10.03
C ARG A 156 -0.32 8.37 -10.76
N PRO A 157 -1.03 7.48 -10.06
CA PRO A 157 -2.23 6.83 -10.56
C PRO A 157 -3.25 7.83 -11.10
N ILE A 158 -4.00 7.40 -12.13
CA ILE A 158 -5.01 8.23 -12.82
C ILE A 158 -6.05 8.78 -11.83
N SER A 159 -6.45 8.01 -10.81
CA SER A 159 -7.39 8.45 -9.78
C SER A 159 -6.86 9.63 -8.96
N GLU A 160 -5.57 9.63 -8.58
CA GLU A 160 -4.93 10.76 -7.87
C GLU A 160 -4.79 11.99 -8.77
N TYR A 161 -4.42 11.80 -10.05
CA TYR A 161 -4.32 12.88 -11.05
C TYR A 161 -5.67 13.57 -11.29
N ARG A 162 -6.75 12.78 -11.41
CA ARG A 162 -8.10 13.31 -11.57
C ARG A 162 -8.59 14.07 -10.34
N LYS A 163 -8.11 13.71 -9.12
CA LYS A 163 -8.46 14.47 -7.90
C LYS A 163 -7.93 15.90 -7.98
N MET A 164 -6.67 16.08 -8.37
CA MET A 164 -6.07 17.40 -8.66
C MET A 164 -4.76 17.24 -9.43
N ASN A 165 -4.38 18.19 -10.29
CA ASN A 165 -3.15 18.16 -11.06
C ASN A 165 -2.62 19.54 -11.45
N ILE A 166 -1.38 19.59 -11.95
CA ILE A 166 -0.76 20.81 -12.47
C ILE A 166 -1.43 21.20 -13.80
N PRO A 167 -1.79 22.47 -14.03
CA PRO A 167 -2.43 22.90 -15.27
C PRO A 167 -1.68 22.45 -16.53
N GLY A 168 -2.42 21.89 -17.50
CA GLY A 168 -1.87 21.37 -18.75
C GLY A 168 -1.05 20.07 -18.64
N ALA A 169 -0.87 19.49 -17.45
CA ALA A 169 -0.14 18.24 -17.30
C ALA A 169 -0.85 17.05 -17.98
N ILE A 170 -0.07 16.03 -18.35
CA ILE A 170 -0.54 14.75 -18.87
C ILE A 170 -0.25 13.67 -17.82
N CYS A 171 -1.24 12.85 -17.47
CA CYS A 171 -1.00 11.73 -16.58
C CYS A 171 -0.19 10.64 -17.29
N CYS A 172 0.93 10.24 -16.70
CA CYS A 172 1.73 9.09 -17.11
C CYS A 172 2.32 8.46 -15.84
N PRO A 173 1.64 7.48 -15.22
CA PRO A 173 2.13 6.82 -14.01
C PRO A 173 3.58 6.36 -14.18
N ASN A 174 4.42 6.49 -13.15
CA ASN A 174 5.86 6.27 -13.29
C ASN A 174 6.26 4.90 -13.90
N GLY A 175 5.44 3.86 -13.67
CA GLY A 175 5.66 2.54 -14.27
C GLY A 175 5.56 2.53 -15.80
N GLU A 176 4.86 3.50 -16.40
CA GLU A 176 4.67 3.63 -17.84
C GLU A 176 5.67 4.59 -18.51
N LEU A 177 6.34 5.46 -17.74
CA LEU A 177 7.19 6.53 -18.30
C LEU A 177 8.16 6.04 -19.36
N ALA A 178 8.94 5.00 -19.06
CA ALA A 178 9.96 4.48 -19.97
C ALA A 178 9.40 3.96 -21.30
N LEU A 179 8.16 3.46 -21.29
CA LEU A 179 7.47 2.92 -22.45
C LEU A 179 6.80 4.04 -23.28
N ARG A 180 6.35 5.12 -22.63
CA ARG A 180 5.55 6.18 -23.25
C ARG A 180 6.33 7.44 -23.61
N ILE A 181 7.54 7.62 -23.08
CA ILE A 181 8.22 8.93 -23.14
C ILE A 181 8.50 9.41 -24.56
N ASP A 182 8.91 8.53 -25.49
CA ASP A 182 9.20 8.95 -26.86
C ASP A 182 7.94 9.42 -27.62
N ALA A 183 6.75 8.99 -27.19
CA ALA A 183 5.49 9.48 -27.75
C ALA A 183 5.03 10.79 -27.10
N LEU A 184 5.35 10.98 -25.81
CA LEU A 184 4.98 12.17 -25.02
C LEU A 184 5.92 13.36 -25.26
N ALA A 185 7.19 13.09 -25.56
CA ALA A 185 8.24 14.09 -25.81
C ALA A 185 9.18 13.63 -26.95
N PRO A 186 8.68 13.55 -28.20
CA PRO A 186 9.46 13.06 -29.33
C PRO A 186 10.60 14.00 -29.76
N ASP A 187 10.46 15.30 -29.48
CA ASP A 187 11.47 16.31 -29.76
C ASP A 187 12.53 16.32 -28.63
N PRO A 188 13.83 16.10 -28.93
CA PRO A 188 14.89 16.08 -27.92
C PRO A 188 15.06 17.43 -27.19
N ASP A 189 14.62 18.55 -27.79
CA ASP A 189 14.72 19.88 -27.17
C ASP A 189 13.53 20.18 -26.23
N THR A 190 12.52 19.31 -26.18
CA THR A 190 11.42 19.45 -25.21
C THR A 190 11.93 19.20 -23.80
N LYS A 191 11.71 20.17 -22.90
CA LYS A 191 11.96 20.00 -21.46
C LYS A 191 10.85 19.13 -20.85
N ILE A 192 11.22 18.15 -20.05
CA ILE A 192 10.29 17.27 -19.37
C ILE A 192 10.29 17.60 -17.88
N VAL A 193 9.12 17.86 -17.31
CA VAL A 193 8.96 18.02 -15.86
C VAL A 193 8.07 16.92 -15.31
N ILE A 194 8.61 16.11 -14.41
CA ILE A 194 7.84 15.07 -13.71
C ILE A 194 7.26 15.65 -12.42
N ASN A 195 5.96 15.47 -12.23
CA ASN A 195 5.24 15.89 -11.04
C ASN A 195 4.75 14.67 -10.22
N CYS A 196 4.48 14.92 -8.95
CA CYS A 196 3.58 14.08 -8.16
C CYS A 196 2.83 14.95 -7.13
N ALA A 197 2.28 14.34 -6.07
CA ALA A 197 1.57 15.07 -5.01
C ALA A 197 2.52 15.71 -3.97
N GLY A 198 3.71 15.16 -3.82
CA GLY A 198 4.74 15.58 -2.86
C GLY A 198 6.09 15.55 -3.55
N ARG A 199 7.03 14.71 -3.09
CA ARG A 199 8.40 14.68 -3.62
C ARG A 199 8.82 13.33 -4.23
N THR A 200 8.54 12.24 -3.53
CA THR A 200 9.07 10.90 -3.85
C THR A 200 8.89 10.49 -5.33
N ARG A 201 7.66 10.49 -5.85
CA ARG A 201 7.38 10.03 -7.22
C ARG A 201 7.94 10.97 -8.30
N SER A 202 8.01 12.28 -8.07
CA SER A 202 8.59 13.19 -9.05
C SER A 202 10.10 12.99 -9.17
N ILE A 203 10.80 12.81 -8.04
CA ILE A 203 12.23 12.49 -8.01
C ILE A 203 12.50 11.19 -8.78
N ILE A 204 11.84 10.10 -8.38
CA ILE A 204 12.06 8.77 -8.97
C ILE A 204 11.71 8.76 -10.46
N GLY A 205 10.63 9.42 -10.86
CA GLY A 205 10.24 9.50 -12.28
C GLY A 205 11.23 10.32 -13.11
N ALA A 206 11.69 11.47 -12.61
CA ALA A 206 12.71 12.28 -13.29
C ALA A 206 14.03 11.51 -13.42
N GLN A 207 14.49 10.92 -12.32
CA GLN A 207 15.73 10.15 -12.31
C GLN A 207 15.62 8.87 -13.16
N THR A 208 14.43 8.31 -13.33
CA THR A 208 14.19 7.18 -14.25
C THR A 208 14.54 7.57 -15.68
N LEU A 209 14.03 8.70 -16.15
CA LEU A 209 14.29 9.19 -17.51
C LEU A 209 15.77 9.54 -17.72
N ILE A 210 16.40 10.14 -16.71
CA ILE A 210 17.84 10.46 -16.71
C ILE A 210 18.68 9.18 -16.78
N ASN A 211 18.35 8.18 -15.96
CA ASN A 211 19.06 6.89 -15.95
C ASN A 211 18.89 6.11 -17.27
N LEU A 212 17.76 6.29 -17.97
CA LEU A 212 17.55 5.74 -19.31
C LEU A 212 18.36 6.47 -20.39
N GLY A 213 18.93 7.63 -20.08
CA GLY A 213 19.76 8.42 -20.99
C GLY A 213 18.96 8.99 -22.16
N ILE A 214 17.72 9.42 -21.92
CA ILE A 214 16.96 10.15 -22.94
C ILE A 214 17.63 11.51 -23.21
N PRO A 215 17.51 12.06 -24.44
CA PRO A 215 18.22 13.30 -24.81
C PRO A 215 17.62 14.55 -24.15
N ASN A 216 16.36 14.49 -23.76
CA ASN A 216 15.63 15.62 -23.18
C ASN A 216 16.22 16.06 -21.85
N GLU A 217 16.16 17.37 -21.58
CA GLU A 217 16.36 17.88 -20.24
C GLU A 217 15.18 17.48 -19.34
N VAL A 218 15.46 16.85 -18.21
CA VAL A 218 14.45 16.33 -17.28
C VAL A 218 14.59 17.01 -15.92
N TYR A 219 13.46 17.42 -15.35
CA TYR A 219 13.37 18.00 -14.00
C TYR A 219 12.27 17.31 -13.19
N ALA A 220 12.47 17.21 -11.87
CA ALA A 220 11.39 16.99 -10.93
C ALA A 220 10.73 18.33 -10.56
N LEU A 221 9.40 18.40 -10.49
CA LEU A 221 8.71 19.53 -9.87
C LEU A 221 8.92 19.47 -8.36
N GLU A 222 9.55 20.51 -7.80
CA GLU A 222 9.80 20.63 -6.37
C GLU A 222 8.47 20.60 -5.60
N ASN A 223 8.34 19.63 -4.70
CA ASN A 223 7.18 19.45 -3.81
C ASN A 223 5.83 19.23 -4.52
N GLY A 224 5.83 19.01 -5.84
CA GLY A 224 4.66 18.55 -6.59
C GLY A 224 3.45 19.49 -6.49
N THR A 225 2.24 18.91 -6.54
CA THR A 225 0.99 19.68 -6.39
C THR A 225 0.87 20.38 -5.03
N GLN A 226 1.52 19.86 -3.98
CA GLN A 226 1.58 20.55 -2.68
C GLN A 226 2.41 21.83 -2.75
N GLY A 227 3.59 21.79 -3.35
CA GLY A 227 4.41 22.98 -3.61
C GLY A 227 3.69 24.01 -4.46
N TRP A 228 3.00 23.55 -5.51
CA TRP A 228 2.16 24.37 -6.37
C TRP A 228 1.05 25.09 -5.60
N TYR A 229 0.32 24.34 -4.77
CA TYR A 229 -0.74 24.87 -3.92
C TYR A 229 -0.21 25.86 -2.86
N LEU A 230 0.93 25.54 -2.24
CA LEU A 230 1.58 26.43 -1.27
C LEU A 230 2.04 27.76 -1.90
N ALA A 231 2.40 27.74 -3.17
CA ALA A 231 2.74 28.92 -3.97
C ALA A 231 1.52 29.73 -4.47
N ASP A 232 0.30 29.42 -4.01
CA ASP A 232 -0.94 30.10 -4.43
C ASP A 232 -1.25 29.97 -5.92
N LEU A 233 -0.75 28.89 -6.55
CA LEU A 233 -0.99 28.60 -7.96
C LEU A 233 -2.21 27.68 -8.12
N PRO A 234 -3.06 27.91 -9.15
CA PRO A 234 -4.28 27.13 -9.34
C PRO A 234 -3.94 25.70 -9.81
N LEU A 235 -4.62 24.71 -9.23
CA LEU A 235 -4.62 23.34 -9.70
C LEU A 235 -5.80 23.11 -10.66
N GLU A 236 -5.64 22.18 -11.58
CA GLU A 236 -6.73 21.60 -12.35
C GLU A 236 -7.33 20.40 -11.63
N HIS A 237 -8.58 20.05 -11.96
CA HIS A 237 -9.31 18.92 -11.41
C HIS A 237 -10.06 18.20 -12.52
N GLN A 238 -10.33 16.90 -12.34
CA GLN A 238 -11.08 16.06 -13.27
C GLN A 238 -10.51 16.02 -14.70
N SER A 239 -9.22 16.32 -14.86
CA SER A 239 -8.55 16.28 -16.15
C SER A 239 -8.48 14.85 -16.71
N ASP A 240 -8.56 14.73 -18.03
CA ASP A 240 -8.64 13.46 -18.78
C ASP A 240 -7.45 13.23 -19.73
N ARG A 241 -6.51 14.19 -19.78
CA ARG A 241 -5.25 14.04 -20.52
C ARG A 241 -4.39 12.94 -19.90
N VAL A 242 -4.37 11.79 -20.55
CA VAL A 242 -3.59 10.61 -20.16
C VAL A 242 -2.64 10.22 -21.30
N TYR A 243 -1.61 9.44 -20.96
CA TYR A 243 -0.66 8.90 -21.93
C TYR A 243 -1.37 8.13 -23.06
N PRO A 244 -0.79 8.08 -24.28
CA PRO A 244 -1.39 7.34 -25.39
C PRO A 244 -1.54 5.86 -25.05
N GLU A 245 -2.71 5.28 -25.31
CA GLU A 245 -3.00 3.86 -25.06
C GLU A 245 -2.10 2.94 -25.90
N THR A 246 -1.84 3.31 -27.16
CA THR A 246 -1.02 2.52 -28.07
C THR A 246 0.47 2.78 -27.86
N VAL A 247 1.23 1.70 -27.75
CA VAL A 247 2.69 1.77 -27.76
C VAL A 247 3.17 1.89 -29.21
N ASN A 248 4.04 2.86 -29.49
CA ASN A 248 4.63 3.01 -30.80
C ASN A 248 5.62 1.86 -31.06
N ALA A 249 5.25 0.91 -31.92
CA ALA A 249 6.10 -0.22 -32.28
C ALA A 249 7.47 0.21 -32.86
N GLY A 250 7.56 1.40 -33.47
CA GLY A 250 8.80 1.95 -34.00
C GLY A 250 9.82 2.38 -32.94
N SER A 251 9.37 2.74 -31.73
CA SER A 251 10.26 3.15 -30.62
C SER A 251 10.61 2.00 -29.67
N LEU A 252 9.84 0.90 -29.70
CA LEU A 252 9.95 -0.18 -28.72
C LEU A 252 11.34 -0.83 -28.65
N ASN A 253 12.03 -1.00 -29.78
CA ASN A 253 13.39 -1.56 -29.77
C ASN A 253 14.38 -0.63 -29.05
N ALA A 254 14.33 0.67 -29.31
CA ALA A 254 15.19 1.64 -28.62
C ALA A 254 14.86 1.74 -27.12
N GLN A 255 13.58 1.63 -26.77
CA GLN A 255 13.12 1.57 -25.37
C GLN A 255 13.69 0.33 -24.65
N ARG A 256 13.62 -0.84 -25.28
CA ARG A 256 14.22 -2.09 -24.77
C ARG A 256 15.73 -1.96 -24.61
N GLU A 257 16.43 -1.38 -25.59
CA GLU A 257 17.88 -1.18 -25.47
C GLU A 257 18.26 -0.26 -24.29
N ARG A 258 17.50 0.81 -24.04
CA ARG A 258 17.69 1.66 -22.84
C ARG A 258 17.43 0.86 -21.56
N ALA A 259 16.36 0.06 -21.53
CA ALA A 259 16.01 -0.80 -20.42
C ALA A 259 17.08 -1.88 -20.13
N GLU A 260 17.65 -2.52 -21.16
CA GLU A 260 18.74 -3.49 -21.01
C GLU A 260 20.02 -2.86 -20.46
N ARG A 261 20.38 -1.64 -20.93
CA ARG A 261 21.53 -0.90 -20.37
C ARG A 261 21.32 -0.59 -18.89
N LEU A 262 20.10 -0.24 -18.51
CA LEU A 262 19.73 0.01 -17.12
C LEU A 262 19.85 -1.26 -16.27
N MET A 263 19.38 -2.40 -16.78
CA MET A 263 19.56 -3.70 -16.12
C MET A 263 21.03 -4.04 -15.91
N ALA A 264 21.85 -3.84 -16.95
CA ALA A 264 23.29 -4.09 -16.87
C ALA A 264 23.98 -3.20 -15.84
N ARG A 265 23.64 -1.90 -15.78
CA ARG A 265 24.17 -0.95 -14.80
C ARG A 265 23.89 -1.40 -13.37
N PHE A 266 22.65 -1.81 -13.08
CA PHE A 266 22.24 -2.17 -11.72
C PHE A 266 22.35 -3.67 -11.40
N GLY A 267 22.92 -4.47 -12.29
CA GLY A 267 23.10 -5.92 -12.07
C GLY A 267 21.78 -6.67 -11.88
N VAL A 268 20.74 -6.27 -12.62
CA VAL A 268 19.44 -6.96 -12.60
C VAL A 268 19.51 -8.22 -13.46
N ALA A 269 19.23 -9.37 -12.85
CA ALA A 269 19.26 -10.65 -13.54
C ALA A 269 17.91 -11.02 -14.17
N THR A 270 17.98 -11.78 -15.25
CA THR A 270 16.83 -12.52 -15.81
C THR A 270 16.82 -13.95 -15.29
N VAL A 271 15.63 -14.53 -15.10
CA VAL A 271 15.44 -15.92 -14.66
C VAL A 271 14.56 -16.67 -15.65
N SER A 272 14.74 -18.00 -15.73
CA SER A 272 13.86 -18.84 -16.55
C SER A 272 12.56 -19.19 -15.81
N ALA A 273 11.52 -19.56 -16.54
CA ALA A 273 10.30 -20.10 -15.91
C ALA A 273 10.57 -21.38 -15.10
N GLY A 274 11.58 -22.16 -15.49
CA GLY A 274 12.02 -23.36 -14.76
C GLY A 274 12.59 -23.01 -13.38
N ASP A 275 13.43 -21.98 -13.30
CA ASP A 275 14.00 -21.49 -12.05
C ASP A 275 12.91 -21.00 -11.10
N VAL A 276 11.97 -20.20 -11.63
CA VAL A 276 10.84 -19.67 -10.85
C VAL A 276 9.98 -20.81 -10.29
N LYS A 277 9.62 -21.80 -11.13
CA LYS A 277 8.87 -22.99 -10.70
C LYS A 277 9.62 -23.82 -9.65
N ALA A 278 10.95 -23.91 -9.76
CA ALA A 278 11.78 -24.56 -8.76
C ALA A 278 11.76 -23.79 -7.44
N TRP A 279 11.90 -22.46 -7.48
CA TRP A 279 11.85 -21.63 -6.28
C TRP A 279 10.50 -21.66 -5.57
N LEU A 280 9.38 -21.69 -6.31
CA LEU A 280 8.04 -21.80 -5.72
C LEU A 280 7.83 -23.13 -4.98
N ARG A 281 8.58 -24.19 -5.33
CA ARG A 281 8.56 -25.49 -4.65
C ARG A 281 9.58 -25.58 -3.52
N ASP A 282 10.57 -24.69 -3.52
CA ASP A 282 11.63 -24.63 -2.51
C ASP A 282 11.12 -23.93 -1.24
N PRO A 283 11.04 -24.62 -0.10
CA PRO A 283 10.55 -24.02 1.13
C PRO A 283 11.60 -23.13 1.82
N ALA A 284 12.73 -22.79 1.19
CA ALA A 284 13.81 -22.00 1.82
C ALA A 284 13.55 -20.49 1.87
N ARG A 285 12.88 -19.92 0.87
CA ARG A 285 12.71 -18.46 0.67
C ARG A 285 11.31 -18.14 0.14
N ASN A 286 10.80 -16.96 0.46
CA ASN A 286 9.58 -16.43 -0.14
C ASN A 286 9.86 -15.96 -1.58
N VAL A 287 8.90 -16.18 -2.47
CA VAL A 287 8.91 -15.70 -3.85
C VAL A 287 7.62 -14.92 -4.11
N PHE A 288 7.77 -13.68 -4.58
CA PHE A 288 6.68 -12.84 -5.03
C PHE A 288 6.75 -12.72 -6.55
N LEU A 289 5.65 -13.07 -7.22
CA LEU A 289 5.49 -12.88 -8.66
C LEU A 289 4.67 -11.62 -8.89
N CYS A 290 5.23 -10.66 -9.62
CA CYS A 290 4.73 -9.30 -9.69
C CYS A 290 4.53 -8.87 -11.14
N ASP A 291 3.27 -8.71 -11.56
CA ASP A 291 2.91 -8.10 -12.83
C ASP A 291 2.91 -6.58 -12.69
N VAL A 292 3.86 -5.93 -13.36
CA VAL A 292 4.08 -4.48 -13.23
C VAL A 292 3.32 -3.64 -14.24
N ARG A 293 2.50 -4.27 -15.09
CA ARG A 293 1.70 -3.65 -16.15
C ARG A 293 0.49 -2.90 -15.60
N THR A 294 -0.30 -2.27 -16.47
CA THR A 294 -1.51 -1.57 -16.04
C THR A 294 -2.58 -2.54 -15.55
N GLU A 295 -3.60 -2.03 -14.85
CA GLU A 295 -4.75 -2.83 -14.38
C GLU A 295 -5.47 -3.49 -15.56
N GLU A 296 -5.69 -2.74 -16.62
CA GLU A 296 -6.38 -3.21 -17.82
C GLU A 296 -5.62 -4.37 -18.50
N GLU A 297 -4.29 -4.28 -18.58
CA GLU A 297 -3.45 -5.36 -19.15
C GLU A 297 -3.37 -6.60 -18.26
N HIS A 298 -3.47 -6.42 -16.94
CA HIS A 298 -3.52 -7.51 -15.98
C HIS A 298 -4.85 -8.25 -16.07
N GLU A 299 -5.96 -7.52 -16.02
CA GLU A 299 -7.32 -8.08 -16.10
C GLU A 299 -7.60 -8.75 -17.44
N GLN A 300 -7.05 -8.24 -18.54
CA GLN A 300 -7.15 -8.86 -19.87
C GLN A 300 -6.19 -10.04 -20.06
N GLY A 301 -5.21 -10.21 -19.16
CA GLY A 301 -4.23 -11.28 -19.23
C GLY A 301 -4.76 -12.61 -18.68
N ASP A 302 -4.17 -13.71 -19.14
CA ASP A 302 -4.44 -15.06 -18.59
C ASP A 302 -3.43 -15.43 -17.49
N LEU A 303 -3.05 -14.48 -16.62
CA LEU A 303 -2.11 -14.76 -15.54
C LEU A 303 -2.82 -15.46 -14.37
N PRO A 304 -2.19 -16.46 -13.72
CA PRO A 304 -2.78 -17.12 -12.56
C PRO A 304 -2.86 -16.15 -11.38
N ALA A 305 -3.77 -16.37 -10.43
CA ALA A 305 -3.98 -15.45 -9.30
C ALA A 305 -2.77 -15.36 -8.34
N LEU A 306 -1.81 -16.28 -8.48
CA LEU A 306 -0.52 -16.24 -7.78
C LEU A 306 0.38 -15.09 -8.27
N VAL A 307 0.23 -14.66 -9.53
CA VAL A 307 0.92 -13.49 -10.06
C VAL A 307 0.15 -12.25 -9.63
N GLN A 308 0.72 -11.54 -8.67
CA GLN A 308 0.08 -10.37 -8.10
C GLN A 308 0.16 -9.19 -9.06
N HIS A 309 -0.94 -8.48 -9.24
CA HIS A 309 -0.92 -7.17 -9.89
C HIS A 309 -0.26 -6.12 -9.00
N THR A 310 0.83 -5.55 -9.47
CA THR A 310 1.66 -4.59 -8.73
C THR A 310 2.13 -3.50 -9.69
N PRO A 311 1.28 -2.55 -10.11
CA PRO A 311 1.65 -1.52 -11.09
C PRO A 311 3.00 -0.89 -10.78
N GLY A 312 3.91 -0.84 -11.75
CA GLY A 312 5.33 -0.60 -11.50
C GLY A 312 5.64 0.62 -10.63
N GLY A 313 4.99 1.76 -10.92
CA GLY A 313 5.15 2.98 -10.13
C GLY A 313 4.66 2.84 -8.68
N GLN A 314 3.58 2.10 -8.46
CA GLN A 314 3.04 1.83 -7.12
C GLN A 314 3.87 0.80 -6.36
N LEU A 315 4.42 -0.22 -7.04
CA LEU A 315 5.33 -1.18 -6.41
C LEU A 315 6.59 -0.49 -5.87
N ILE A 316 7.12 0.51 -6.57
CA ILE A 316 8.26 1.32 -6.09
C ILE A 316 7.82 2.25 -4.94
N GLN A 317 6.67 2.94 -5.10
CA GLN A 317 6.19 3.92 -4.12
C GLN A 317 5.70 3.30 -2.81
N ALA A 318 5.16 2.09 -2.86
CA ALA A 318 4.43 1.45 -1.76
C ALA A 318 4.73 -0.05 -1.69
N THR A 319 6.02 -0.42 -1.72
CA THR A 319 6.47 -1.82 -1.79
C THR A 319 5.89 -2.67 -0.65
N ASP A 320 5.74 -2.07 0.54
CA ASP A 320 5.18 -2.67 1.75
C ASP A 320 3.70 -3.09 1.62
N GLN A 321 2.95 -2.55 0.66
CA GLN A 321 1.56 -2.98 0.40
C GLN A 321 1.49 -4.32 -0.35
N TYR A 322 2.56 -4.67 -1.06
CA TYR A 322 2.63 -5.84 -1.93
C TYR A 322 3.51 -6.94 -1.34
N ILE A 323 4.67 -6.56 -0.78
CA ILE A 323 5.72 -7.47 -0.33
C ILE A 323 5.86 -7.40 1.19
N GLY A 324 5.31 -8.39 1.89
CA GLY A 324 5.28 -8.41 3.36
C GLY A 324 6.53 -9.01 4.03
N VAL A 325 7.50 -9.48 3.26
CA VAL A 325 8.68 -10.20 3.75
C VAL A 325 9.96 -9.54 3.27
N ARG A 326 10.72 -8.91 4.17
CA ARG A 326 12.02 -8.33 3.86
C ARG A 326 13.00 -9.43 3.43
N LYS A 327 13.90 -9.10 2.49
CA LYS A 327 14.85 -10.01 1.86
C LYS A 327 14.21 -11.15 1.05
N ALA A 328 12.91 -11.10 0.75
CA ALA A 328 12.30 -12.08 -0.15
C ALA A 328 12.78 -11.93 -1.60
N ARG A 329 12.59 -12.98 -2.41
CA ARG A 329 12.79 -12.91 -3.86
C ARG A 329 11.59 -12.25 -4.52
N ILE A 330 11.85 -11.27 -5.37
CA ILE A 330 10.84 -10.61 -6.20
C ILE A 330 11.13 -10.97 -7.66
N VAL A 331 10.14 -11.50 -8.36
CA VAL A 331 10.21 -11.78 -9.79
C VAL A 331 9.21 -10.88 -10.50
N LEU A 332 9.73 -9.92 -11.25
CA LEU A 332 8.90 -9.00 -12.04
C LEU A 332 8.62 -9.59 -13.41
N CYS A 333 7.44 -9.29 -13.94
CA CYS A 333 7.05 -9.65 -15.28
C CYS A 333 6.32 -8.52 -16.01
N ASP A 334 6.58 -8.39 -17.31
CA ASP A 334 5.87 -7.52 -18.25
C ASP A 334 5.77 -8.21 -19.62
N THR A 335 5.16 -7.57 -20.61
CA THR A 335 5.06 -8.11 -21.99
C THR A 335 5.86 -7.31 -23.02
N ASP A 336 6.38 -6.16 -22.60
CA ASP A 336 7.10 -5.20 -23.45
C ASP A 336 8.62 -5.27 -23.28
N GLY A 337 9.15 -5.79 -22.17
CA GLY A 337 10.58 -5.80 -21.88
C GLY A 337 11.16 -4.42 -21.58
N VAL A 338 10.35 -3.47 -21.12
CA VAL A 338 10.76 -2.10 -20.76
C VAL A 338 10.41 -1.79 -19.32
N ARG A 339 9.17 -2.06 -18.90
CA ARG A 339 8.66 -1.70 -17.57
C ARG A 339 9.30 -2.50 -16.44
N ALA A 340 9.38 -3.83 -16.56
CA ALA A 340 9.99 -4.70 -15.55
C ALA A 340 11.48 -4.38 -15.33
N PRO A 341 12.32 -4.19 -16.37
CA PRO A 341 13.68 -3.66 -16.23
C PRO A 341 13.80 -2.40 -15.39
N VAL A 342 12.95 -1.41 -15.66
CA VAL A 342 12.97 -0.12 -14.97
C VAL A 342 12.58 -0.29 -13.50
N VAL A 343 11.48 -0.99 -13.25
CA VAL A 343 11.01 -1.26 -11.87
C VAL A 343 12.04 -2.07 -11.08
N ALA A 344 12.65 -3.08 -11.70
CA ALA A 344 13.68 -3.91 -11.07
C ALA A 344 14.92 -3.08 -10.68
N SER A 345 15.35 -2.14 -11.51
CA SER A 345 16.50 -1.30 -11.19
C SER A 345 16.28 -0.46 -9.92
N TRP A 346 15.05 0.02 -9.68
CA TRP A 346 14.69 0.72 -8.45
C TRP A 346 14.54 -0.21 -7.26
N LEU A 347 13.89 -1.36 -7.42
CA LEU A 347 13.79 -2.34 -6.33
C LEU A 347 15.17 -2.85 -5.90
N LYS A 348 16.11 -3.01 -6.83
CA LYS A 348 17.49 -3.38 -6.53
C LYS A 348 18.17 -2.34 -5.64
N GLN A 349 18.03 -1.06 -5.97
CA GLN A 349 18.55 0.06 -5.17
C GLN A 349 17.82 0.22 -3.82
N LEU A 350 16.55 -0.16 -3.74
CA LEU A 350 15.80 -0.28 -2.48
C LEU A 350 16.29 -1.46 -1.60
N GLY A 351 17.24 -2.26 -2.08
CA GLY A 351 17.84 -3.38 -1.34
C GLY A 351 17.13 -4.72 -1.53
N TRP A 352 16.29 -4.87 -2.56
CA TRP A 352 15.56 -6.10 -2.84
C TRP A 352 16.33 -7.08 -3.72
N ASP A 353 16.10 -8.37 -3.46
CA ASP A 353 16.52 -9.49 -4.30
C ASP A 353 15.53 -9.65 -5.46
N VAL A 354 15.76 -8.88 -6.53
CA VAL A 354 14.85 -8.77 -7.67
C VAL A 354 15.44 -9.39 -8.94
N SER A 355 14.59 -10.11 -9.67
CA SER A 355 14.88 -10.70 -10.98
C SER A 355 13.72 -10.49 -11.94
N ILE A 356 13.95 -10.70 -13.24
CA ILE A 356 12.94 -10.54 -14.28
C ILE A 356 12.65 -11.86 -14.98
N LEU A 357 11.37 -12.19 -15.12
CA LEU A 357 10.90 -13.29 -15.96
C LEU A 357 10.30 -12.73 -17.26
N ARG A 358 10.83 -13.18 -18.41
CA ARG A 358 10.32 -12.77 -19.74
C ARG A 358 9.29 -13.72 -20.32
N GLU A 359 9.21 -14.95 -19.80
CA GLU A 359 8.39 -16.04 -20.34
C GLU A 359 7.07 -16.19 -19.58
N LEU A 360 6.24 -15.14 -19.54
CA LEU A 360 5.00 -15.09 -18.73
C LEU A 360 4.03 -16.22 -19.07
N GLN A 361 3.95 -16.59 -20.33
CA GLN A 361 3.11 -17.69 -20.81
C GLN A 361 3.43 -19.03 -20.13
N CYS A 362 4.66 -19.20 -19.63
CA CYS A 362 5.10 -20.40 -18.94
C CYS A 362 4.64 -20.44 -17.48
N LEU A 363 3.94 -19.41 -16.97
CA LEU A 363 3.37 -19.39 -15.63
C LEU A 363 1.89 -19.77 -15.59
N LYS A 364 1.19 -19.90 -16.74
CA LYS A 364 -0.27 -20.13 -16.81
C LYS A 364 -0.74 -21.41 -16.08
N ASP A 365 0.16 -22.36 -15.87
CA ASP A 365 -0.07 -23.64 -15.19
C ASP A 365 0.20 -23.61 -13.68
N LEU A 366 0.58 -22.45 -13.12
CA LEU A 366 0.74 -22.32 -11.66
C LEU A 366 -0.62 -22.38 -10.96
N PRO A 367 -0.70 -23.05 -9.79
CA PRO A 367 -1.94 -23.14 -9.03
C PRO A 367 -2.30 -21.78 -8.43
N ASP A 368 -3.60 -21.53 -8.31
CA ASP A 368 -4.08 -20.39 -7.55
C ASP A 368 -3.76 -20.56 -6.05
N PRO A 369 -3.35 -19.48 -5.36
CA PRO A 369 -3.17 -19.54 -3.93
C PRO A 369 -4.52 -19.81 -3.24
N PRO A 370 -4.53 -20.58 -2.14
CA PRO A 370 -5.76 -20.85 -1.41
C PRO A 370 -6.32 -19.54 -0.85
N ARG A 371 -7.59 -19.26 -1.15
CA ARG A 371 -8.31 -18.13 -0.56
C ARG A 371 -8.86 -18.53 0.80
N TYR A 372 -8.58 -17.71 1.82
CA TYR A 372 -9.18 -17.94 3.13
C TYR A 372 -10.64 -17.52 3.11
N ALA A 373 -11.51 -18.40 3.62
CA ALA A 373 -12.89 -18.10 3.94
C ALA A 373 -13.19 -18.73 5.31
N PRO A 374 -13.67 -17.95 6.30
CA PRO A 374 -14.04 -18.53 7.59
C PRO A 374 -15.24 -19.47 7.40
N ALA A 375 -15.22 -20.61 8.09
CA ALA A 375 -16.38 -21.47 8.20
C ALA A 375 -17.36 -20.82 9.18
N LEU A 376 -18.59 -20.55 8.72
CA LEU A 376 -19.67 -19.96 9.50
C LEU A 376 -20.80 -20.97 9.62
N ASP A 377 -21.13 -21.38 10.84
CA ASP A 377 -22.17 -22.38 11.09
C ASP A 377 -23.54 -21.71 11.31
N ARG A 378 -23.53 -20.51 11.92
CA ARG A 378 -24.73 -19.86 12.47
C ARG A 378 -25.09 -18.58 11.77
N ALA A 379 -24.11 -17.86 11.23
CA ALA A 379 -24.31 -16.59 10.57
C ALA A 379 -25.27 -16.72 9.38
N ARG A 380 -26.17 -15.76 9.24
CA ARG A 380 -27.16 -15.69 8.16
C ARG A 380 -27.03 -14.39 7.40
N GLU A 381 -27.08 -14.46 6.08
CA GLU A 381 -27.05 -13.26 5.24
C GLU A 381 -28.42 -12.57 5.26
N VAL A 382 -28.41 -11.25 5.44
CA VAL A 382 -29.54 -10.35 5.21
C VAL A 382 -29.21 -9.47 4.02
N LYS A 383 -30.03 -9.51 2.97
CA LYS A 383 -29.86 -8.60 1.82
C LYS A 383 -30.26 -7.18 2.22
N PRO A 384 -29.64 -6.12 1.66
CA PRO A 384 -29.98 -4.74 1.98
C PRO A 384 -31.48 -4.41 1.91
N GLY A 385 -32.16 -4.87 0.85
CA GLY A 385 -33.61 -4.68 0.70
C GLY A 385 -34.48 -5.38 1.74
N ALA A 386 -33.93 -6.30 2.53
CA ALA A 386 -34.62 -7.00 3.61
C ALA A 386 -34.35 -6.39 5.01
N LEU A 387 -33.49 -5.36 5.12
CA LEU A 387 -33.08 -4.76 6.39
C LEU A 387 -34.28 -4.28 7.23
N ALA A 388 -35.24 -3.59 6.61
CA ALA A 388 -36.42 -3.09 7.32
C ALA A 388 -37.29 -4.22 7.90
N SER A 389 -37.48 -5.28 7.11
CA SER A 389 -38.24 -6.46 7.55
C SER A 389 -37.51 -7.19 8.67
N PHE A 390 -36.18 -7.33 8.56
CA PHE A 390 -35.35 -7.91 9.60
C PHE A 390 -35.48 -7.13 10.93
N MET A 391 -35.29 -5.80 10.89
CA MET A 391 -35.39 -4.97 12.09
C MET A 391 -36.80 -5.00 12.72
N SER A 392 -37.85 -5.16 11.91
CA SER A 392 -39.21 -5.33 12.43
C SER A 392 -39.43 -6.67 13.13
N LEU A 393 -38.75 -7.74 12.71
CA LEU A 393 -38.83 -9.07 13.31
C LEU A 393 -37.92 -9.21 14.55
N HIS A 394 -36.83 -8.44 14.58
CA HIS A 394 -35.82 -8.46 15.65
C HIS A 394 -35.66 -7.05 16.26
N PRO A 395 -36.69 -6.51 16.96
CA PRO A 395 -36.66 -5.14 17.50
C PRO A 395 -35.60 -4.94 18.58
N ASP A 396 -35.12 -6.02 19.19
CA ASP A 396 -34.06 -6.05 20.19
C ASP A 396 -32.69 -6.44 19.61
N ALA A 397 -32.54 -6.51 18.27
CA ALA A 397 -31.24 -6.77 17.66
C ALA A 397 -30.21 -5.70 18.02
N ILE A 398 -28.97 -6.14 18.23
CA ILE A 398 -27.81 -5.25 18.36
C ILE A 398 -27.27 -5.01 16.95
N VAL A 399 -27.22 -3.75 16.54
CA VAL A 399 -26.67 -3.35 15.24
C VAL A 399 -25.24 -2.89 15.42
N LEU A 400 -24.32 -3.63 14.82
CA LEU A 400 -22.89 -3.35 14.81
C LEU A 400 -22.48 -2.96 13.39
N ASP A 401 -21.89 -1.77 13.23
CA ASP A 401 -21.52 -1.22 11.93
C ASP A 401 -20.00 -1.17 11.79
N SER A 402 -19.47 -1.94 10.84
CA SER A 402 -18.04 -2.04 10.55
C SER A 402 -17.65 -1.37 9.24
N ARG A 403 -18.49 -0.48 8.70
CA ARG A 403 -18.10 0.40 7.59
C ARG A 403 -16.99 1.36 8.03
N PRO A 404 -16.24 1.97 7.08
CA PRO A 404 -15.25 2.98 7.41
C PRO A 404 -15.82 4.06 8.34
N SER A 405 -15.07 4.47 9.35
CA SER A 405 -15.54 5.40 10.39
C SER A 405 -16.12 6.69 9.82
N GLY A 406 -15.52 7.23 8.76
CA GLY A 406 -16.04 8.42 8.06
C GLY A 406 -17.46 8.22 7.53
N GLN A 407 -17.78 7.04 6.99
CA GLN A 407 -19.13 6.72 6.52
C GLN A 407 -20.10 6.58 7.70
N PHE A 408 -19.68 5.93 8.79
CA PHE A 408 -20.49 5.81 10.01
C PHE A 408 -20.79 7.16 10.66
N ARG A 409 -19.79 8.05 10.73
CA ARG A 409 -19.95 9.42 11.24
C ARG A 409 -20.95 10.22 10.42
N GLN A 410 -20.83 10.12 9.09
CA GLN A 410 -21.71 10.84 8.19
C GLN A 410 -23.16 10.33 8.30
N GLU A 411 -23.36 9.01 8.27
CA GLU A 411 -24.69 8.42 8.27
C GLU A 411 -24.67 6.93 8.69
N SER A 412 -25.42 6.57 9.73
CA SER A 412 -25.61 5.19 10.18
C SER A 412 -27.08 4.91 10.56
N LEU A 413 -27.45 3.64 10.71
CA LEU A 413 -28.73 3.30 11.33
C LEU A 413 -28.79 3.88 12.75
N ARG A 414 -29.96 4.39 13.16
CA ARG A 414 -30.18 4.92 14.50
C ARG A 414 -29.98 3.82 15.54
N GLY A 415 -29.12 4.09 16.52
CA GLY A 415 -28.76 3.13 17.58
C GLY A 415 -27.72 2.08 17.19
N ALA A 416 -27.17 2.13 15.97
CA ALA A 416 -26.02 1.30 15.61
C ALA A 416 -24.77 1.71 16.39
N THR A 417 -23.93 0.74 16.73
CA THR A 417 -22.61 0.97 17.34
C THR A 417 -21.52 0.70 16.32
N TRP A 418 -20.60 1.63 16.14
CA TRP A 418 -19.46 1.40 15.27
C TRP A 418 -18.48 0.40 15.90
N VAL A 419 -18.00 -0.55 15.09
CA VAL A 419 -17.11 -1.60 15.55
C VAL A 419 -16.06 -1.93 14.51
N LEU A 420 -14.86 -2.24 14.99
CA LEU A 420 -13.83 -2.93 14.22
C LEU A 420 -13.48 -4.21 14.97
N ARG A 421 -12.82 -5.15 14.31
CA ARG A 421 -12.47 -6.43 14.92
C ARG A 421 -11.70 -6.31 16.25
N PRO A 422 -10.70 -5.41 16.41
CA PRO A 422 -10.03 -5.24 17.71
C PRO A 422 -10.95 -4.67 18.80
N THR A 423 -11.94 -3.84 18.45
CA THR A 423 -12.87 -3.25 19.44
C THR A 423 -14.06 -4.17 19.75
N LEU A 424 -14.42 -5.09 18.83
CA LEU A 424 -15.45 -6.10 19.03
C LEU A 424 -15.15 -6.98 20.25
N ILE A 425 -13.88 -7.32 20.49
CA ILE A 425 -13.45 -8.16 21.62
C ILE A 425 -13.99 -7.63 22.96
N GLY A 426 -13.97 -6.30 23.14
CA GLY A 426 -14.49 -5.64 24.35
C GLY A 426 -16.02 -5.56 24.41
N GLN A 427 -16.72 -5.82 23.30
CA GLN A 427 -18.18 -5.72 23.17
C GLN A 427 -18.89 -7.08 23.17
N LEU A 428 -18.15 -8.20 23.12
CA LEU A 428 -18.71 -9.56 23.06
C LEU A 428 -19.74 -9.81 24.19
N SER A 429 -19.45 -9.40 25.42
CA SER A 429 -20.39 -9.60 26.54
C SER A 429 -21.70 -8.84 26.37
N ALA A 430 -21.67 -7.66 25.73
CA ALA A 430 -22.87 -6.86 25.47
C ALA A 430 -23.79 -7.51 24.42
N CYS A 431 -23.24 -8.42 23.61
CA CYS A 431 -23.95 -9.13 22.54
C CYS A 431 -24.66 -10.41 23.01
N GLN A 432 -24.55 -10.79 24.29
CA GLN A 432 -25.04 -12.09 24.76
C GLN A 432 -26.57 -12.15 24.78
N GLY A 433 -27.12 -13.25 24.24
CA GLY A 433 -28.54 -13.57 24.31
C GLY A 433 -29.46 -12.73 23.40
N ARG A 434 -28.90 -11.88 22.53
CA ARG A 434 -29.65 -11.03 21.58
C ARG A 434 -29.21 -11.31 20.14
N PRO A 435 -30.11 -11.15 19.14
CA PRO A 435 -29.70 -11.18 17.74
C PRO A 435 -28.67 -10.08 17.45
N VAL A 436 -27.64 -10.38 16.67
CA VAL A 436 -26.62 -9.40 16.25
C VAL A 436 -26.70 -9.20 14.75
N LEU A 437 -26.85 -7.96 14.30
CA LEU A 437 -26.76 -7.58 12.89
C LEU A 437 -25.44 -6.83 12.66
N LEU A 438 -24.55 -7.46 11.90
CA LEU A 438 -23.31 -6.86 11.41
C LEU A 438 -23.57 -6.18 10.06
N LEU A 439 -23.31 -4.87 9.98
CA LEU A 439 -23.34 -4.07 8.76
C LEU A 439 -21.91 -3.77 8.32
N GLY A 440 -21.62 -3.85 7.02
CA GLY A 440 -20.29 -3.54 6.50
C GLY A 440 -20.30 -3.46 4.98
N ASN A 441 -19.22 -3.00 4.38
CA ASN A 441 -19.09 -2.90 2.92
C ASN A 441 -18.12 -3.92 2.31
N ASN A 442 -17.59 -4.84 3.14
CA ASN A 442 -16.68 -5.90 2.71
C ASN A 442 -17.13 -7.23 3.31
N ALA A 443 -17.53 -8.17 2.45
CA ALA A 443 -18.05 -9.47 2.85
C ALA A 443 -17.02 -10.31 3.65
N GLY A 444 -15.75 -10.25 3.26
CA GLY A 444 -14.68 -10.99 3.96
C GLY A 444 -14.47 -10.48 5.38
N LYS A 445 -14.40 -9.16 5.58
CA LYS A 445 -14.28 -8.55 6.92
C LYS A 445 -15.51 -8.87 7.79
N LEU A 446 -16.71 -8.80 7.22
CA LEU A 446 -17.94 -9.19 7.93
C LEU A 446 -17.93 -10.66 8.32
N ALA A 447 -17.45 -11.54 7.46
CA ALA A 447 -17.34 -12.96 7.75
C ALA A 447 -16.35 -13.23 8.90
N LEU A 448 -15.24 -12.47 9.00
CA LEU A 448 -14.33 -12.55 10.13
C LEU A 448 -14.98 -12.09 11.44
N LEU A 449 -15.71 -10.98 11.44
CA LEU A 449 -16.46 -10.52 12.61
C LEU A 449 -17.53 -11.53 13.05
N ALA A 450 -18.24 -12.13 12.09
CA ALA A 450 -19.22 -13.16 12.37
C ALA A 450 -18.57 -14.41 12.98
N ALA A 451 -17.41 -14.83 12.47
CA ALA A 451 -16.66 -15.95 13.02
C ALA A 451 -16.21 -15.69 14.46
N ASP A 452 -15.74 -14.48 14.77
CA ASP A 452 -15.37 -14.09 16.14
C ASP A 452 -16.58 -14.15 17.10
N LEU A 453 -17.77 -13.72 16.64
CA LEU A 453 -19.01 -13.84 17.40
C LEU A 453 -19.41 -15.31 17.63
N GLU A 454 -19.34 -16.15 16.59
CA GLU A 454 -19.65 -17.57 16.73
C GLU A 454 -18.68 -18.29 17.68
N GLU A 455 -17.37 -18.00 17.59
CA GLU A 455 -16.34 -18.55 18.47
C GLU A 455 -16.55 -18.10 19.93
N ALA A 456 -17.05 -16.88 20.13
CA ALA A 456 -17.47 -16.38 21.45
C ALA A 456 -18.81 -16.95 21.94
N GLY A 457 -19.46 -17.81 21.16
CA GLY A 457 -20.68 -18.53 21.54
C GLY A 457 -21.99 -17.84 21.15
N HIS A 458 -21.96 -16.74 20.39
CA HIS A 458 -23.18 -16.09 19.91
C HIS A 458 -23.89 -16.98 18.89
N GLY A 459 -25.20 -17.16 19.09
CA GLY A 459 -26.00 -18.14 18.34
C GLY A 459 -26.79 -17.56 17.16
N ASP A 460 -27.07 -16.26 17.21
CA ASP A 460 -27.99 -15.56 16.31
C ASP A 460 -27.29 -14.35 15.68
N VAL A 461 -26.52 -14.62 14.63
CA VAL A 461 -25.65 -13.64 13.96
C VAL A 461 -26.15 -13.44 12.54
N HIS A 462 -26.30 -12.19 12.15
CA HIS A 462 -26.72 -11.77 10.82
C HIS A 462 -25.69 -10.85 10.20
N VAL A 463 -25.43 -11.01 8.90
CA VAL A 463 -24.49 -10.17 8.16
C VAL A 463 -25.22 -9.50 7.00
N CYS A 464 -25.00 -8.20 6.83
CA CYS A 464 -25.52 -7.44 5.70
C CYS A 464 -24.41 -6.60 5.08
N VAL A 465 -24.05 -6.94 3.84
CA VAL A 465 -23.15 -6.13 3.03
C VAL A 465 -23.96 -4.98 2.44
N VAL A 466 -23.60 -3.75 2.78
CA VAL A 466 -24.27 -2.51 2.35
C VAL A 466 -23.28 -1.59 1.63
N GLY A 467 -23.76 -0.85 0.64
CA GLY A 467 -23.02 0.19 -0.08
C GLY A 467 -23.94 1.27 -0.65
N GLY A 468 -23.34 2.32 -1.24
CA GLY A 468 -24.10 3.36 -1.94
C GLY A 468 -25.25 3.96 -1.14
N THR A 469 -26.48 3.76 -1.62
CA THR A 469 -27.72 4.27 -1.01
C THR A 469 -28.45 3.24 -0.14
N ASP A 470 -27.94 2.01 0.00
CA ASP A 470 -28.64 0.87 0.63
C ASP A 470 -29.28 1.19 2.00
N LEU A 471 -28.57 1.90 2.88
CA LEU A 471 -29.13 2.28 4.19
C LEU A 471 -30.28 3.27 4.07
N ARG A 472 -30.19 4.24 3.15
CA ARG A 472 -31.26 5.21 2.89
C ARG A 472 -32.47 4.53 2.26
N ASP A 473 -32.21 3.62 1.31
CA ASP A 473 -33.25 2.87 0.60
C ASP A 473 -33.98 1.87 1.51
N SER A 474 -33.36 1.49 2.64
CA SER A 474 -34.03 0.65 3.66
C SER A 474 -35.23 1.34 4.33
N GLY A 475 -35.31 2.67 4.31
CA GLY A 475 -36.34 3.43 5.01
C GLY A 475 -36.26 3.39 6.55
N LEU A 476 -35.21 2.76 7.11
CA LEU A 476 -34.96 2.75 8.55
C LEU A 476 -34.47 4.12 9.03
N PRO A 477 -34.75 4.51 10.30
CA PRO A 477 -34.27 5.78 10.83
C PRO A 477 -32.74 5.84 10.83
N LEU A 478 -32.18 6.92 10.29
CA LEU A 478 -30.74 7.18 10.25
C LEU A 478 -30.34 8.24 11.29
N GLN A 479 -29.05 8.30 11.58
CA GLN A 479 -28.43 9.35 12.39
C GLN A 479 -27.03 9.68 11.86
N ALA A 480 -26.60 10.92 12.09
CA ALA A 480 -25.19 11.30 11.98
C ALA A 480 -24.52 11.17 13.36
N ASN A 481 -23.27 10.73 13.39
CA ASN A 481 -22.49 10.54 14.62
C ASN A 481 -21.31 11.53 14.68
N SER A 482 -21.60 12.81 14.43
CA SER A 482 -20.59 13.87 14.31
C SER A 482 -19.77 14.09 15.59
N ASP A 483 -20.27 13.67 16.75
CA ASP A 483 -19.59 13.81 18.05
C ASP A 483 -18.55 12.71 18.31
N MET A 484 -18.43 11.71 17.44
CA MET A 484 -17.41 10.66 17.57
C MET A 484 -16.01 11.28 17.39
N PRO A 485 -15.09 11.14 18.37
CA PRO A 485 -13.79 11.81 18.33
C PRO A 485 -12.82 11.15 17.34
N ASP A 486 -11.87 11.91 16.80
CA ASP A 486 -10.85 11.45 15.83
C ASP A 486 -10.03 10.27 16.34
N GLY A 487 -9.63 10.31 17.61
CA GLY A 487 -8.91 9.21 18.23
C GLY A 487 -9.69 7.88 18.33
N ALA A 488 -11.03 7.90 18.18
CA ALA A 488 -11.82 6.68 18.10
C ALA A 488 -11.82 6.08 16.69
N CYS A 489 -11.55 6.87 15.65
CA CYS A 489 -11.57 6.46 14.25
C CYS A 489 -10.23 5.87 13.81
N ILE A 490 -9.85 4.79 14.48
CA ILE A 490 -8.54 4.13 14.36
C ILE A 490 -8.27 3.52 12.98
N ASP A 491 -9.28 3.38 12.12
CA ASP A 491 -9.16 2.95 10.73
C ASP A 491 -8.72 4.08 9.78
N TYR A 492 -8.69 5.33 10.24
CA TYR A 492 -8.37 6.49 9.43
C TYR A 492 -7.14 7.22 9.96
N LEU A 493 -6.20 7.54 9.06
CA LEU A 493 -5.00 8.30 9.39
C LEU A 493 -5.32 9.80 9.39
N PHE A 494 -5.24 10.45 10.55
CA PHE A 494 -5.47 11.90 10.68
C PHE A 494 -4.21 12.73 10.47
N PHE A 495 -3.02 12.14 10.60
CA PHE A 495 -1.76 12.78 10.25
C PHE A 495 -1.82 13.42 8.85
N VAL A 496 -1.84 14.76 8.83
CA VAL A 496 -1.87 15.63 7.63
C VAL A 496 -2.86 15.16 6.56
N HIS A 497 -4.03 14.66 6.98
CA HIS A 497 -5.05 14.05 6.12
C HIS A 497 -5.70 15.05 5.16
N ASP A 498 -5.89 16.29 5.61
CA ASP A 498 -6.53 17.39 4.89
C ASP A 498 -5.55 18.24 4.07
N ARG A 499 -4.30 17.81 3.92
CA ARG A 499 -3.25 18.49 3.12
C ARG A 499 -3.61 18.66 1.64
N HIS A 500 -4.59 17.90 1.15
CA HIS A 500 -5.09 17.98 -0.22
C HIS A 500 -6.46 18.66 -0.31
N ASP A 501 -7.03 19.08 0.82
CA ASP A 501 -8.40 19.58 0.94
C ASP A 501 -8.41 21.04 1.47
N GLY A 502 -7.37 21.81 1.12
CA GLY A 502 -7.28 23.25 1.40
C GLY A 502 -6.50 23.63 2.67
N ASN A 503 -5.93 22.67 3.40
CA ASN A 503 -5.11 22.97 4.57
C ASN A 503 -3.62 23.13 4.21
N LYS A 504 -3.19 24.39 4.02
CA LYS A 504 -1.77 24.71 3.75
C LYS A 504 -0.84 24.31 4.89
N GLU A 505 -1.29 24.38 6.13
CA GLU A 505 -0.44 24.04 7.26
C GLU A 505 -0.16 22.54 7.32
N ALA A 506 -1.17 21.71 7.05
CA ALA A 506 -0.99 20.27 6.89
C ALA A 506 -0.05 19.92 5.73
N ALA A 507 -0.14 20.65 4.60
CA ALA A 507 0.78 20.47 3.48
C ALA A 507 2.23 20.83 3.85
N ARG A 508 2.47 21.94 4.58
CA ARG A 508 3.82 22.28 5.08
C ARG A 508 4.37 21.21 6.01
N ARG A 509 3.57 20.79 7.00
CA ARG A 509 3.95 19.73 7.94
C ARG A 509 4.28 18.40 7.24
N TYR A 510 3.55 18.04 6.18
CA TYR A 510 3.88 16.86 5.37
C TYR A 510 5.25 16.98 4.71
N LEU A 511 5.55 18.13 4.07
CA LEU A 511 6.83 18.33 3.39
C LEU A 511 8.01 18.41 4.39
N GLU A 512 7.82 19.06 5.54
CA GLU A 512 8.80 19.06 6.63
C GLU A 512 9.07 17.65 7.15
N TRP A 513 8.02 16.84 7.32
CA TRP A 513 8.16 15.44 7.68
C TRP A 513 8.92 14.63 6.61
N GLU A 514 8.53 14.73 5.34
CA GLU A 514 9.12 13.94 4.23
C GLU A 514 10.61 14.26 4.05
N THR A 515 10.98 15.55 4.02
CA THR A 515 12.38 16.00 3.88
C THR A 515 13.26 15.65 5.08
N ASN A 516 12.67 15.49 6.27
CA ASN A 516 13.40 15.12 7.48
C ASN A 516 13.49 13.60 7.70
N LEU A 517 12.96 12.75 6.81
CA LEU A 517 13.00 11.29 7.00
C LEU A 517 14.44 10.74 7.05
N VAL A 518 15.33 11.26 6.20
CA VAL A 518 16.71 10.77 6.10
C VAL A 518 17.51 11.02 7.39
N SER A 519 17.20 12.07 8.13
CA SER A 519 17.87 12.41 9.39
C SER A 519 17.37 11.57 10.58
N GLN A 520 16.19 10.96 10.45
CA GLN A 520 15.54 10.17 11.50
C GLN A 520 15.92 8.69 11.46
N ILE A 521 16.38 8.18 10.32
CA ILE A 521 16.86 6.80 10.19
C ILE A 521 18.29 6.65 10.70
N ASP A 522 18.60 5.48 11.25
CA ASP A 522 19.95 5.15 11.69
C ASP A 522 20.86 4.61 10.58
N GLU A 523 22.12 4.34 10.91
CA GLU A 523 23.12 3.86 9.96
C GLU A 523 22.77 2.47 9.39
N GLN A 524 22.17 1.58 10.19
CA GLN A 524 21.79 0.23 9.73
C GLN A 524 20.60 0.29 8.77
N GLU A 525 19.63 1.15 9.05
CA GLU A 525 18.51 1.44 8.16
C GLU A 525 18.99 2.07 6.85
N ARG A 526 19.87 3.07 6.93
CA ARG A 526 20.47 3.70 5.75
C ARG A 526 21.28 2.71 4.92
N GLY A 527 22.03 1.82 5.56
CA GLY A 527 22.81 0.77 4.91
C GLY A 527 21.98 -0.29 4.17
N THR A 528 20.65 -0.28 4.28
CA THR A 528 19.77 -1.15 3.49
C THR A 528 19.66 -0.69 2.02
N PHE A 529 19.81 0.61 1.75
CA PHE A 529 19.67 1.17 0.41
C PHE A 529 20.98 1.05 -0.37
N LEU A 530 20.89 0.57 -1.61
CA LEU A 530 22.01 0.30 -2.52
C LEU A 530 22.06 1.34 -3.65
N ILE A 531 22.23 2.61 -3.29
CA ILE A 531 22.30 3.69 -4.28
C ILE A 531 23.68 3.69 -4.95
N ASP A 532 23.67 3.65 -6.28
CA ASP A 532 24.85 3.65 -7.14
C ASP A 532 25.29 5.11 -7.40
N VAL A 533 26.19 5.64 -6.57
CA VAL A 533 26.72 7.02 -6.70
C VAL A 533 27.88 7.08 -7.68
#